data_AF-A0A2D8YTX6-F1
#
_entry.id   AF-A0A2D8YTX6-F1
#
_cell.length_a   1.000
_cell.length_b   1.000
_cell.length_c   1.000
_cell.angle_alpha   90.00
_cell.angle_beta   90.00
_cell.angle_gamma   90.00
#
_symmetry.space_group_name_H-M   'P 1'
#
loop_
_entity.id
_entity.type
_entity.pdbx_description
1 polymer ?
#
loop_
_entity_poly.entity_id
_entity_poly.type
_entity_poly.pdbx_seq_one_letter_code
_entity_poly.pdbx_strand_id
1 'polypeptide(L)'
;MADQKSDELDEPVPDPIDDEVRAELSLIYSKANDALLFVKAQQWWTVGSTLAVFMGLFVIAKLVGAKAGYISALTGLIILMTCACVFMLVIYQFWQHNELARIQAVVSHFSATFQKIHSIKSPTEGNFHRYTLLAFMIILVILGAAITYMGLDQLPRWPR
;
A
#
# COMPACT_ATOMS: atom_id res chain seq x y z
N MET A 1 57.96 16.47 3.04
CA MET A 1 57.62 16.13 1.65
C MET A 1 56.18 15.65 1.66
N ALA A 2 55.28 16.51 1.17
CA ALA A 2 53.89 16.20 0.93
C ALA A 2 53.75 15.96 -0.57
N ASP A 3 53.37 14.75 -0.96
CA ASP A 3 52.89 14.34 -2.29
C ASP A 3 52.52 12.85 -2.14
N GLN A 4 51.36 12.31 -2.51
CA GLN A 4 50.39 12.71 -3.50
C GLN A 4 49.10 11.96 -3.12
N LYS A 5 47.99 12.66 -2.91
CA LYS A 5 46.66 12.10 -2.67
C LYS A 5 45.76 12.62 -3.78
N SER A 6 45.80 11.98 -4.94
CA SER A 6 44.95 12.30 -6.08
C SER A 6 45.07 11.20 -7.13
N ASP A 7 43.93 10.84 -7.73
CA ASP A 7 43.77 10.07 -8.97
C ASP A 7 43.38 8.59 -8.92
N GLU A 8 42.49 8.21 -8.00
CA GLU A 8 41.53 7.14 -8.32
C GLU A 8 40.16 7.55 -7.79
N LEU A 9 39.17 7.67 -8.70
CA LEU A 9 37.70 7.82 -8.54
C LEU A 9 37.05 8.94 -9.38
N ASP A 10 37.60 9.33 -10.53
CA ASP A 10 36.76 9.89 -11.60
C ASP A 10 36.25 8.72 -12.45
N GLU A 11 35.16 8.10 -12.00
CA GLU A 11 34.32 7.30 -12.88
C GLU A 11 33.91 8.19 -14.06
N PRO A 12 33.98 7.69 -15.32
CA PRO A 12 33.64 8.49 -16.48
C PRO A 12 32.22 9.03 -16.32
N VAL A 13 32.09 10.36 -16.31
CA VAL A 13 30.80 11.03 -16.36
C VAL A 13 30.08 10.49 -17.60
N PRO A 14 28.95 9.79 -17.45
CA PRO A 14 28.17 9.30 -18.60
C PRO A 14 27.88 10.50 -19.51
N ASP A 15 27.92 10.30 -20.83
CA ASP A 15 27.66 11.35 -21.82
C ASP A 15 26.49 12.24 -21.37
N PRO A 16 26.62 13.57 -21.48
CA PRO A 16 25.61 14.50 -20.97
C PRO A 16 24.27 14.16 -21.61
N ILE A 17 23.37 13.60 -20.79
CA ILE A 17 21.99 13.37 -21.18
C ILE A 17 21.42 14.72 -21.60
N ASP A 18 20.88 14.75 -22.82
CA ASP A 18 20.20 15.91 -23.38
C ASP A 18 19.20 16.48 -22.37
N ASP A 19 19.12 17.81 -22.30
CA ASP A 19 18.28 18.48 -21.32
C ASP A 19 16.79 18.12 -21.51
N GLU A 20 16.38 17.79 -22.75
CA GLU A 20 15.04 17.26 -23.04
C GLU A 20 14.82 15.87 -22.40
N VAL A 21 15.76 14.95 -22.57
CA VAL A 21 15.71 13.60 -21.95
C VAL A 21 15.75 13.71 -20.42
N ARG A 22 16.55 14.64 -19.88
CA ARG A 22 16.58 14.91 -18.43
C ARG A 22 15.23 15.39 -17.92
N ALA A 23 14.55 16.26 -18.67
CA ALA A 23 13.21 16.72 -18.33
C ALA A 23 12.21 15.56 -18.32
N GLU A 24 12.23 14.68 -19.33
CA GLU A 24 11.37 13.49 -19.39
C GLU A 24 11.61 12.54 -18.21
N LEU A 25 12.87 12.25 -17.89
CA LEU A 25 13.23 11.39 -16.75
C LEU A 25 12.74 11.98 -15.42
N SER A 26 12.87 13.30 -15.23
CA SER A 26 12.37 13.99 -14.04
C SER A 26 10.84 13.92 -13.93
N LEU A 27 10.13 14.02 -15.06
CA LEU A 27 8.67 13.90 -15.13
C LEU A 27 8.22 12.47 -14.82
N ILE A 28 8.94 11.46 -15.30
CA ILE A 28 8.64 10.06 -14.98
C ILE A 28 8.86 9.80 -13.48
N TYR A 29 9.98 10.30 -12.93
CA TYR A 29 10.29 10.16 -11.50
C TYR A 29 9.23 10.82 -10.61
N SER A 30 8.77 12.03 -10.94
CA SER A 30 7.73 12.71 -10.16
C SER A 30 6.39 11.98 -10.24
N LYS A 31 5.94 11.60 -11.45
CA LYS A 31 4.69 10.85 -11.64
C LYS A 31 4.69 9.50 -10.92
N ALA A 32 5.82 8.79 -10.90
CA ALA A 32 5.93 7.52 -10.18
C ALA A 32 5.84 7.74 -8.65
N ASN A 33 6.41 8.83 -8.12
CA ASN A 33 6.26 9.17 -6.71
C ASN A 33 4.83 9.56 -6.34
N ASP A 34 4.15 10.35 -7.18
CA ASP A 34 2.75 10.70 -6.98
C ASP A 34 1.85 9.46 -7.01
N ALA A 35 2.11 8.53 -7.94
CA ALA A 35 1.42 7.25 -8.01
C ALA A 35 1.62 6.42 -6.73
N LEU A 36 2.83 6.38 -6.15
CA LEU A 36 3.09 5.70 -4.88
C LEU A 36 2.26 6.27 -3.72
N LEU A 37 2.19 7.60 -3.61
CA LEU A 37 1.39 8.28 -2.59
C LEU A 37 -0.11 8.01 -2.79
N PHE A 38 -0.58 8.08 -4.03
CA PHE A 38 -1.96 7.76 -4.39
C PHE A 38 -2.34 6.33 -4.01
N VAL A 39 -1.53 5.32 -4.40
CA VAL A 39 -1.82 3.92 -4.09
C VAL A 39 -1.79 3.67 -2.58
N LYS A 40 -0.90 4.33 -1.84
CA LYS A 40 -0.86 4.24 -0.37
C LYS A 40 -2.11 4.86 0.28
N ALA A 41 -2.58 5.99 -0.22
CA ALA A 41 -3.83 6.59 0.23
C ALA A 41 -5.01 5.66 -0.07
N GLN A 42 -5.04 5.07 -1.27
CA GLN A 42 -6.07 4.13 -1.67
C GLN A 42 -6.11 2.88 -0.78
N GLN A 43 -4.96 2.32 -0.40
CA GLN A 43 -4.88 1.22 0.57
C GLN A 43 -5.62 1.55 1.88
N TRP A 44 -5.36 2.73 2.45
CA TRP A 44 -6.04 3.16 3.68
C TRP A 44 -7.53 3.41 3.47
N TRP A 45 -7.93 3.99 2.33
CA TRP A 45 -9.34 4.16 1.98
C TRP A 45 -10.06 2.82 1.85
N THR A 46 -9.44 1.80 1.28
CA THR A 46 -10.01 0.45 1.18
C THR A 46 -10.20 -0.18 2.55
N VAL A 47 -9.24 -0.04 3.47
CA VAL A 47 -9.38 -0.52 4.86
C VAL A 47 -10.51 0.24 5.56
N GLY A 48 -10.46 1.57 5.54
CA GLY A 48 -11.44 2.41 6.24
C GLY A 48 -12.86 2.23 5.73
N SER A 49 -13.06 2.17 4.41
CA SER A 49 -14.38 1.93 3.80
C SER A 49 -14.91 0.53 4.13
N THR A 50 -14.05 -0.50 4.13
CA THR A 50 -14.45 -1.88 4.49
C THR A 50 -14.91 -1.94 5.94
N LEU A 51 -14.18 -1.33 6.87
CA LEU A 51 -14.55 -1.23 8.28
C LEU A 51 -15.86 -0.44 8.48
N ALA A 52 -16.06 0.64 7.73
CA ALA A 52 -17.31 1.41 7.76
C ALA A 52 -18.50 0.58 7.26
N VAL A 53 -18.31 -0.22 6.20
CA VAL A 53 -19.33 -1.16 5.70
C VAL A 53 -19.67 -2.18 6.78
N PHE A 54 -18.69 -2.78 7.44
CA PHE A 54 -18.94 -3.73 8.53
C PHE A 54 -19.79 -3.11 9.65
N MET A 55 -19.44 -1.89 10.08
CA MET A 55 -20.24 -1.15 11.05
C MET A 55 -21.67 -0.90 10.56
N GLY A 56 -21.84 -0.49 9.30
CA GLY A 56 -23.15 -0.29 8.68
C GLY A 56 -23.99 -1.55 8.65
N LEU A 57 -23.41 -2.69 8.26
CA LEU A 57 -24.11 -3.99 8.25
C LEU A 57 -24.59 -4.40 9.64
N PHE A 58 -23.75 -4.19 10.67
CA PHE A 58 -24.14 -4.46 12.05
C PHE A 58 -25.30 -3.58 12.52
N VAL A 59 -25.25 -2.27 12.25
CA VAL A 59 -26.32 -1.33 12.62
C VAL A 59 -27.63 -1.71 11.92
N ILE A 60 -27.60 -2.02 10.63
CA ILE A 60 -28.78 -2.43 9.86
C ILE A 60 -29.38 -3.72 10.46
N ALA A 61 -28.54 -4.73 10.75
CA ALA A 61 -29.00 -5.98 11.33
C ALA A 61 -29.73 -5.78 12.67
N LYS A 62 -29.22 -4.87 13.51
CA LYS A 62 -29.84 -4.51 14.78
C LYS A 62 -31.17 -3.79 14.61
N LEU A 63 -31.26 -2.83 13.68
CA LEU A 63 -32.47 -2.03 13.46
C LEU A 63 -33.60 -2.85 12.86
N VAL A 64 -33.29 -3.81 11.97
CA VAL A 64 -34.30 -4.64 11.29
C VAL A 64 -34.74 -5.83 12.15
N GLY A 65 -34.04 -6.14 13.25
CA GLY A 65 -34.32 -7.35 14.03
C GLY A 65 -34.08 -8.61 13.20
N ALA A 66 -32.91 -8.67 12.57
CA ALA A 66 -32.53 -9.70 11.61
C ALA A 66 -32.87 -11.14 12.04
N LYS A 67 -33.64 -11.85 11.22
CA LYS A 67 -33.91 -13.29 11.39
C LYS A 67 -32.69 -14.14 10.98
N ALA A 68 -32.66 -15.40 11.42
CA ALA A 68 -31.52 -16.31 11.21
C ALA A 68 -31.02 -16.40 9.74
N GLY A 69 -31.93 -16.45 8.75
CA GLY A 69 -31.55 -16.48 7.34
C GLY A 69 -30.84 -15.21 6.86
N TYR A 70 -31.26 -14.04 7.37
CA TYR A 70 -30.64 -12.75 7.06
C TYR A 70 -29.26 -12.62 7.72
N ILE A 71 -29.10 -13.08 8.97
CA ILE A 71 -27.81 -13.12 9.67
C ILE A 71 -26.80 -13.99 8.91
N SER A 72 -27.22 -15.15 8.39
CA SER A 72 -26.37 -16.02 7.59
C SER A 72 -25.89 -15.33 6.30
N ALA A 73 -26.80 -14.65 5.60
CA ALA A 73 -26.46 -13.88 4.39
C ALA A 73 -25.47 -12.73 4.68
N LEU A 74 -25.70 -11.97 5.76
CA LEU A 74 -24.79 -10.91 6.19
C LEU A 74 -23.40 -11.44 6.57
N THR A 75 -23.34 -12.60 7.23
CA THR A 75 -22.08 -13.26 7.57
C THR A 75 -21.31 -13.64 6.31
N GLY A 76 -21.99 -14.24 5.32
CA GLY A 76 -21.37 -14.55 4.02
C GLY A 76 -20.85 -13.31 3.31
N LEU A 77 -21.59 -12.19 3.36
CA LEU A 77 -21.16 -10.91 2.80
C LEU A 77 -19.92 -10.35 3.49
N ILE A 78 -19.85 -10.41 4.83
CA ILE A 78 -18.67 -9.96 5.60
C ILE A 78 -17.42 -10.76 5.18
N ILE A 79 -17.54 -12.08 5.04
CA ILE A 79 -16.43 -12.94 4.61
C ILE A 79 -15.99 -12.55 3.19
N LEU A 80 -16.94 -12.44 2.26
CA LEU A 80 -16.65 -12.06 0.88
C LEU A 80 -15.94 -10.70 0.79
N MET A 81 -16.44 -9.71 1.53
CA MET A 81 -15.85 -8.37 1.59
C MET A 81 -14.45 -8.38 2.21
N THR A 82 -14.24 -9.20 3.24
CA THR A 82 -12.91 -9.39 3.85
C THR A 82 -11.92 -9.95 2.82
N CYS A 83 -12.29 -11.01 2.11
CA CYS A 83 -11.46 -11.60 1.07
C CYS A 83 -11.16 -10.60 -0.06
N ALA A 84 -12.17 -9.86 -0.53
CA ALA A 84 -12.01 -8.84 -1.56
C ALA A 84 -11.07 -7.70 -1.10
N CYS A 85 -11.21 -7.25 0.15
CA CYS A 85 -10.36 -6.23 0.74
C CYS A 85 -8.89 -6.69 0.81
N VAL A 86 -8.64 -7.89 1.33
CA VAL A 86 -7.29 -8.49 1.40
C VAL A 86 -6.68 -8.64 0.00
N PHE A 87 -7.46 -9.13 -0.96
CA PHE A 87 -7.02 -9.22 -2.35
C PHE A 87 -6.60 -7.86 -2.92
N MET A 88 -7.43 -6.83 -2.72
CA MET A 88 -7.10 -5.47 -3.19
C MET A 88 -5.86 -4.90 -2.51
N LEU A 89 -5.67 -5.13 -1.21
CA LEU A 89 -4.45 -4.72 -0.51
C LEU A 89 -3.19 -5.34 -1.14
N VAL A 90 -3.25 -6.62 -1.50
CA VAL A 90 -2.16 -7.32 -2.21
C VAL A 90 -1.91 -6.72 -3.60
N ILE A 91 -2.96 -6.43 -4.37
CA ILE A 91 -2.83 -5.77 -5.69
C ILE A 91 -2.15 -4.41 -5.55
N TYR A 92 -2.53 -3.61 -4.56
CA TYR A 92 -1.88 -2.32 -4.30
C TYR A 92 -0.40 -2.46 -3.92
N GLN A 93 -0.02 -3.54 -3.23
CA GLN A 93 1.39 -3.82 -2.92
C GLN A 93 2.20 -4.14 -4.18
N PHE A 94 1.64 -4.94 -5.09
CA PHE A 94 2.28 -5.19 -6.39
C PHE A 94 2.43 -3.91 -7.20
N TRP A 95 1.42 -3.05 -7.21
CA TRP A 95 1.52 -1.75 -7.87
C TRP A 95 2.63 -0.89 -7.23
N GLN A 96 2.66 -0.76 -5.91
CA GLN A 96 3.72 -0.03 -5.22
C GLN A 96 5.13 -0.59 -5.47
N HIS A 97 5.25 -1.89 -5.70
CA HIS A 97 6.51 -2.53 -6.06
C HIS A 97 6.91 -2.16 -7.50
N ASN A 98 5.98 -2.21 -8.45
CA ASN A 98 6.24 -1.86 -9.84
C ASN A 98 6.64 -0.38 -10.02
N GLU A 99 5.96 0.56 -9.34
CA GLU A 99 6.36 1.98 -9.40
C GLU A 99 7.72 2.23 -8.76
N LEU A 100 8.07 1.48 -7.70
CA LEU A 100 9.43 1.54 -7.15
C LEU A 100 10.48 1.06 -8.14
N ALA A 101 10.23 -0.07 -8.82
CA ALA A 101 11.16 -0.61 -9.82
C ALA A 101 11.35 0.41 -10.96
N ARG A 102 10.27 1.07 -11.38
CA ARG A 102 10.31 2.17 -12.34
C ARG A 102 11.17 3.34 -11.84
N ILE A 103 11.00 3.76 -10.59
CA ILE A 103 11.85 4.81 -9.99
C ILE A 103 13.32 4.40 -10.00
N GLN A 104 13.65 3.17 -9.60
CA GLN A 104 15.02 2.68 -9.57
C GLN A 104 15.66 2.69 -10.96
N ALA A 105 14.91 2.29 -11.99
CA ALA A 105 15.38 2.33 -13.38
C ALA A 105 15.65 3.75 -13.88
N VAL A 106 14.89 4.75 -13.42
CA VAL A 106 15.11 6.16 -13.78
C VAL A 106 16.27 6.75 -12.98
N VAL A 107 16.42 6.35 -11.70
CA VAL A 107 17.48 6.84 -10.80
C VAL A 107 18.88 6.61 -11.36
N SER A 108 19.12 5.50 -12.06
CA SER A 108 20.44 5.18 -12.65
C SER A 108 20.89 6.18 -13.73
N HIS A 109 19.98 7.00 -14.27
CA HIS A 109 20.29 8.01 -15.27
C HIS A 109 20.51 9.41 -14.67
N PHE A 110 20.31 9.62 -13.36
CA PHE A 110 20.60 10.90 -12.73
C PHE A 110 22.06 11.01 -12.27
N SER A 111 22.47 12.22 -11.87
CA SER A 111 23.85 12.49 -11.41
C SER A 111 24.25 11.64 -10.20
N ALA A 112 25.55 11.39 -10.05
CA ALA A 112 26.11 10.63 -8.92
C ALA A 112 25.69 11.22 -7.55
N THR A 113 25.58 12.55 -7.44
CA THR A 113 25.09 13.23 -6.23
C THR A 113 23.64 12.84 -5.92
N PHE A 114 22.76 12.83 -6.92
CA PHE A 114 21.37 12.45 -6.73
C PHE A 114 21.25 10.97 -6.33
N GLN A 115 22.00 10.09 -7.01
CA GLN A 115 22.03 8.67 -6.67
C GLN A 115 22.52 8.44 -5.24
N LYS A 116 23.57 9.16 -4.80
CA LYS A 116 24.10 9.10 -3.43
C LYS A 116 23.09 9.56 -2.39
N ILE A 117 22.29 10.59 -2.68
CA ILE A 117 21.22 11.05 -1.78
C ILE A 117 20.08 10.02 -1.75
N HIS A 118 19.69 9.49 -2.91
CA HIS A 118 18.61 8.51 -3.03
C HIS A 118 18.94 7.19 -2.33
N SER A 119 20.21 6.76 -2.36
CA SER A 119 20.67 5.51 -1.73
C SER A 119 20.75 5.57 -0.20
N ILE A 120 20.62 6.75 0.42
CA ILE A 120 20.52 6.89 1.89
C ILE A 120 19.34 6.07 2.43
N LYS A 121 18.26 5.98 1.66
CA LYS A 121 17.10 5.18 2.05
C LYS A 121 17.38 3.71 1.76
N SER A 122 17.60 2.93 2.83
CA SER A 122 17.80 1.48 2.74
C SER A 122 16.60 0.80 2.05
N PRO A 123 16.82 0.07 0.93
CA PRO A 123 15.76 -0.70 0.28
C PRO A 123 15.14 -1.76 1.19
N THR A 124 15.97 -2.39 2.04
CA THR A 124 15.56 -3.45 2.97
C THR A 124 14.64 -2.91 4.06
N GLU A 125 15.00 -1.77 4.66
CA GLU A 125 14.17 -1.10 5.67
C GLU A 125 12.84 -0.63 5.06
N GLY A 126 12.89 -0.10 3.84
CA GLY A 126 11.70 0.29 3.09
C GLY A 126 10.73 -0.87 2.86
N ASN A 127 11.24 -2.05 2.51
CA ASN A 127 10.43 -3.26 2.32
C ASN A 127 9.85 -3.76 3.64
N PHE A 128 10.66 -3.79 4.71
CA PHE A 128 10.18 -4.18 6.04
C PHE A 128 8.99 -3.32 6.47
N HIS A 129 9.11 -1.98 6.41
CA HIS A 129 8.02 -1.08 6.77
C HIS A 129 6.75 -1.30 5.94
N ARG A 130 6.87 -1.56 4.63
CA ARG A 130 5.71 -1.81 3.76
C ARG A 130 4.98 -3.09 4.14
N TYR A 131 5.70 -4.18 4.37
CA TYR A 131 5.08 -5.46 4.73
C TYR A 131 4.52 -5.45 6.16
N THR A 132 5.18 -4.78 7.11
CA THR A 132 4.63 -4.58 8.46
C THR A 132 3.31 -3.81 8.40
N LEU A 133 3.25 -2.74 7.61
CA LEU A 133 2.03 -1.94 7.45
C LEU A 133 0.93 -2.71 6.72
N LEU A 134 1.27 -3.51 5.70
CA LEU A 134 0.33 -4.42 5.05
C LEU A 134 -0.26 -5.44 6.03
N ALA A 135 0.60 -6.10 6.81
CA ALA A 135 0.17 -7.08 7.80
C ALA A 135 -0.76 -6.43 8.82
N PHE A 136 -0.43 -5.23 9.29
CA PHE A 136 -1.29 -4.45 10.18
C PHE A 136 -2.66 -4.15 9.56
N MET A 137 -2.72 -3.72 8.30
CA MET A 137 -3.99 -3.47 7.59
C MET A 137 -4.85 -4.73 7.49
N ILE A 138 -4.26 -5.86 7.10
CA ILE A 138 -4.97 -7.13 6.98
C ILE A 138 -5.52 -7.57 8.35
N ILE A 139 -4.71 -7.49 9.40
CA ILE A 139 -5.14 -7.80 10.77
C ILE A 139 -6.30 -6.90 11.19
N LEU A 140 -6.23 -5.59 10.93
CA LEU A 140 -7.32 -4.67 11.26
C LEU A 140 -8.64 -5.05 10.58
N VAL A 141 -8.60 -5.39 9.29
CA VAL A 141 -9.80 -5.80 8.54
C VAL A 141 -10.36 -7.11 9.10
N ILE A 142 -9.51 -8.10 9.39
CA ILE A 142 -9.93 -9.37 10.00
C ILE A 142 -10.56 -9.14 11.38
N LEU A 143 -9.96 -8.29 12.22
CA LEU A 143 -10.51 -7.94 13.52
C LEU A 143 -11.86 -7.23 13.39
N GLY A 144 -12.00 -6.30 12.45
CA GLY A 144 -13.27 -5.63 12.17
C GLY A 144 -14.36 -6.62 11.74
N ALA A 145 -14.02 -7.58 10.87
CA ALA A 145 -14.93 -8.64 10.45
C ALA A 145 -15.33 -9.53 11.64
N ALA A 146 -14.36 -9.95 12.47
CA ALA A 146 -14.59 -10.79 13.64
C ALA A 146 -15.51 -10.10 14.67
N ILE A 147 -15.24 -8.84 15.00
CA ILE A 147 -16.08 -8.04 15.92
C ILE A 147 -17.51 -7.94 15.40
N THR A 148 -17.67 -7.68 14.09
CA THR A 148 -18.98 -7.56 13.46
C THR A 148 -19.73 -8.87 13.48
N TYR A 149 -19.05 -9.99 13.18
CA TYR A 149 -19.61 -11.32 13.27
C TYR A 149 -20.06 -11.67 14.70
N MET A 150 -19.23 -11.40 15.72
CA MET A 150 -19.59 -11.61 17.12
C MET A 150 -20.80 -10.76 17.52
N GLY A 151 -20.88 -9.51 17.03
CA GLY A 151 -22.04 -8.66 17.24
C GLY A 151 -23.32 -9.22 16.62
N LEU A 152 -23.24 -9.79 15.41
CA LEU A 152 -24.37 -10.44 14.75
C LEU A 152 -24.81 -11.74 15.44
N ASP A 153 -23.86 -12.51 15.99
CA ASP A 153 -24.13 -13.77 16.72
C ASP A 153 -24.92 -13.52 18.03
N GLN A 154 -24.72 -12.37 18.67
CA GLN A 154 -25.46 -11.96 19.86
C GLN A 154 -26.92 -11.57 19.59
N LEU A 155 -27.31 -11.35 18.33
CA LEU A 155 -28.69 -11.00 18.01
C LEU A 155 -29.60 -12.22 18.21
N PRO A 156 -30.75 -12.07 18.90
CA PRO A 156 -31.63 -13.19 19.22
C PRO A 156 -32.17 -13.86 17.95
N ARG A 157 -31.75 -15.11 17.69
CA ARG A 157 -32.11 -15.89 16.50
C ARG A 157 -33.52 -16.52 16.55
N TRP A 158 -34.44 -15.99 17.37
CA TRP A 158 -35.66 -16.70 17.69
C TRP A 158 -36.65 -16.75 16.52
N PRO A 159 -37.18 -17.94 16.16
CA PRO A 159 -38.34 -18.04 15.28
C PRO A 159 -39.58 -17.63 16.09
N ARG A 160 -40.19 -16.49 15.75
CA ARG A 160 -41.61 -16.25 16.07
C ARG A 160 -42.43 -16.53 14.83
#